data_AF-A0A2P1NH97-F1
#
_entry.id   AF-A0A2P1NH97-F1
#
_cell.length_a   1.000
_cell.length_b   1.000
_cell.length_c   1.000
_cell.angle_alpha   90.00
_cell.angle_beta   90.00
_cell.angle_gamma   90.00
#
_symmetry.space_group_name_H-M   'P 1'
#
loop_
_entity.id
_entity.type
_entity.pdbx_description
1 polymer ?
#
loop_
_entity_poly.entity_id
_entity_poly.type
_entity_poly.pdbx_seq_one_letter_code
_entity_poly.pdbx_strand_id
1 'polypeptide(L)'
;MVQKNTYFRRSKLSEAKFRQIVRLFAMDLTATDCAELCGVSVRSINAIYLRMRARMAEHCEALSPLVGELEADESYFGPRRVRGLRGRGAGRKTVVFGLLKRGDCVYTEIVPDASKRTLQAIIRGKADIASVIHTDRWRGYDGLVDVGFDKHFRVSHGANEFARGSVHVNGIESFWSFAKRRPAQFNGVPRKTFYLHLKETEFRFNYRNQNLYKALLSLLRNNPL
;
A
#
# COMPACT_ATOMS: atom_id res chain seq x y z
N MET A 1 -8.87 -4.43 -39.98
CA MET A 1 -8.81 -3.45 -38.86
C MET A 1 -7.89 -4.01 -37.79
N VAL A 2 -6.79 -3.33 -37.44
CA VAL A 2 -5.91 -3.78 -36.35
C VAL A 2 -6.69 -3.67 -35.05
N GLN A 3 -6.98 -4.80 -34.42
CA GLN A 3 -7.74 -4.88 -33.18
C GLN A 3 -7.01 -4.08 -32.09
N LYS A 4 -7.54 -2.90 -31.79
CA LYS A 4 -6.88 -1.93 -30.90
C LYS A 4 -7.09 -2.40 -29.47
N ASN A 5 -6.01 -2.83 -28.80
CA ASN A 5 -6.07 -3.24 -27.41
C ASN A 5 -6.54 -2.05 -26.55
N THR A 6 -7.73 -2.17 -25.96
CA THR A 6 -8.37 -1.09 -25.21
C THR A 6 -7.64 -0.75 -23.91
N TYR A 7 -6.91 -1.71 -23.35
CA TYR A 7 -6.24 -1.59 -22.05
C TYR A 7 -4.75 -1.22 -22.17
N PHE A 8 -4.15 -1.40 -23.35
CA PHE A 8 -2.74 -1.12 -23.58
C PHE A 8 -2.54 -0.47 -24.96
N ARG A 9 -2.40 0.86 -24.98
CA ARG A 9 -2.31 1.64 -26.22
C ARG A 9 -0.97 1.39 -26.92
N ARG A 10 -1.02 1.30 -28.25
CA ARG A 10 0.15 1.09 -29.14
C ARG A 10 0.95 -0.20 -28.83
N SER A 11 0.32 -1.15 -28.15
CA SER A 11 0.93 -2.46 -27.90
C SER A 11 0.83 -3.37 -29.11
N LYS A 12 1.84 -4.24 -29.28
CA LYS A 12 1.81 -5.36 -30.22
C LYS A 12 1.07 -6.58 -29.65
N LEU A 13 0.70 -6.56 -28.37
CA LEU A 13 -0.06 -7.64 -27.73
C LEU A 13 -1.53 -7.55 -28.09
N SER A 14 -2.11 -8.69 -28.49
CA SER A 14 -3.56 -8.82 -28.62
C SER A 14 -4.25 -8.56 -27.28
N GLU A 15 -5.50 -8.09 -27.33
CA GLU A 15 -6.29 -7.86 -26.13
C GLU A 15 -6.45 -9.15 -25.31
N ALA A 16 -6.71 -10.29 -25.97
CA ALA A 16 -6.85 -11.58 -25.30
C ALA A 16 -5.60 -11.97 -24.51
N LYS A 17 -4.41 -11.82 -25.11
CA LYS A 17 -3.13 -12.08 -24.44
C LYS A 17 -2.92 -11.10 -23.28
N PHE A 18 -3.22 -9.82 -23.48
CA PHE A 18 -3.09 -8.83 -22.41
C PHE A 18 -4.03 -9.13 -21.23
N ARG A 19 -5.28 -9.51 -21.49
CA ARG A 19 -6.24 -9.91 -20.44
C ARG A 19 -5.77 -11.15 -19.69
N GLN A 20 -5.12 -12.10 -20.36
CA GLN A 20 -4.46 -13.23 -19.71
C GLN A 20 -3.36 -12.75 -18.75
N ILE A 21 -2.49 -11.82 -19.19
CA ILE A 21 -1.44 -11.23 -18.35
C ILE A 21 -2.04 -10.52 -17.12
N VAL A 22 -3.11 -9.73 -17.30
CA VAL A 22 -3.80 -9.05 -16.17
C VAL A 22 -4.39 -10.07 -15.19
N ARG A 23 -4.90 -11.21 -15.68
CA ARG A 23 -5.43 -12.27 -14.83
C ARG A 23 -4.34 -12.94 -14.00
N LEU A 24 -3.20 -13.26 -14.60
CA LEU A 24 -2.06 -13.85 -13.89
C LEU A 24 -1.46 -12.86 -12.88
N PHE A 25 -1.37 -11.59 -13.26
CA PHE A 25 -0.99 -10.53 -12.32
C PHE A 25 -1.96 -10.46 -11.15
N ALA A 26 -3.28 -10.48 -11.38
CA ALA A 26 -4.28 -10.44 -10.31
C ALA A 26 -4.12 -11.61 -9.32
N MET A 27 -3.74 -12.79 -9.81
CA MET A 27 -3.45 -13.98 -9.00
C MET A 27 -2.11 -13.91 -8.24
N ASP A 28 -1.38 -12.79 -8.34
CA ASP A 28 -0.06 -12.54 -7.73
C ASP A 28 1.07 -13.44 -8.25
N LEU A 29 0.96 -13.97 -9.48
CA LEU A 29 2.04 -14.72 -10.11
C LEU A 29 3.24 -13.82 -10.42
N THR A 30 4.44 -14.38 -10.30
CA THR A 30 5.66 -13.65 -10.62
C THR A 30 5.75 -13.33 -12.12
N ALA A 31 6.60 -12.36 -12.47
CA ALA A 31 6.83 -12.04 -13.88
C ALA A 31 7.46 -13.21 -14.65
N THR A 32 8.17 -14.11 -13.97
CA THR A 32 8.76 -15.32 -14.55
C THR A 32 7.66 -16.33 -14.89
N ASP A 33 6.78 -16.65 -13.93
CA ASP A 33 5.69 -17.61 -14.15
C ASP A 33 4.72 -17.10 -15.23
N CYS A 34 4.40 -15.80 -15.20
CA CYS A 34 3.55 -15.20 -16.21
C CYS A 34 4.20 -15.20 -17.60
N ALA A 35 5.51 -15.00 -17.70
CA ALA A 35 6.23 -15.05 -18.96
C ALA A 35 6.19 -16.46 -19.58
N GLU A 36 6.40 -17.48 -18.76
CA GLU A 36 6.31 -18.89 -19.14
C GLU A 36 4.90 -19.24 -19.62
N LEU A 37 3.87 -18.95 -18.83
CA LEU A 37 2.47 -19.26 -19.15
C LEU A 37 1.92 -18.48 -20.36
N CYS A 38 2.46 -17.29 -20.64
CA CYS A 38 2.01 -16.47 -21.77
C CYS A 38 2.88 -16.59 -23.02
N GLY A 39 4.05 -17.22 -22.95
CA GLY A 39 5.03 -17.23 -24.06
C GLY A 39 5.51 -15.82 -24.43
N VAL A 40 5.73 -14.96 -23.44
CA VAL A 40 6.19 -13.58 -23.61
C VAL A 40 7.47 -13.40 -22.80
N SER A 41 8.43 -12.61 -23.28
CA SER A 41 9.70 -12.45 -22.54
C SER A 41 9.49 -11.84 -21.14
N VAL A 42 10.25 -12.34 -20.16
CA VAL A 42 10.24 -11.85 -18.77
C VAL A 42 10.47 -10.33 -18.69
N ARG A 43 11.32 -9.79 -19.57
CA ARG A 43 11.54 -8.33 -19.69
C ARG A 43 10.26 -7.58 -20.02
N SER A 44 9.46 -8.09 -20.96
CA SER A 44 8.21 -7.46 -21.37
C SER A 44 7.15 -7.57 -20.29
N ILE A 45 7.02 -8.72 -19.64
CA ILE A 45 6.09 -8.90 -18.51
C ILE A 45 6.46 -7.98 -17.35
N ASN A 46 7.74 -7.87 -16.98
CA ASN A 46 8.18 -6.93 -15.96
C ASN A 46 7.83 -5.47 -16.30
N ALA A 47 8.03 -5.05 -17.56
CA ALA A 47 7.64 -3.72 -18.00
C ALA A 47 6.13 -3.49 -17.90
N ILE A 48 5.32 -4.47 -18.29
CA ILE A 48 3.85 -4.41 -18.18
C ILE A 48 3.41 -4.36 -16.71
N TYR A 49 3.98 -5.21 -15.86
CA TYR A 49 3.70 -5.25 -14.43
C TYR A 49 4.03 -3.92 -13.75
N LEU A 50 5.18 -3.32 -14.05
CA LEU A 50 5.53 -2.01 -13.51
C LEU A 50 4.55 -0.91 -13.94
N ARG A 51 4.09 -0.93 -15.20
CA ARG A 51 3.07 0.02 -15.68
C ARG A 51 1.72 -0.19 -15.02
N MET A 52 1.29 -1.44 -14.80
CA MET A 52 0.06 -1.73 -14.05
C MET A 52 0.17 -1.23 -12.60
N ARG A 53 1.31 -1.46 -11.94
CA ARG A 53 1.55 -0.92 -10.59
C ARG A 53 1.53 0.60 -10.56
N ALA A 54 2.03 1.28 -11.59
CA ALA A 54 1.94 2.73 -11.70
C ALA A 54 0.47 3.20 -11.76
N ARG A 55 -0.38 2.54 -12.56
CA ARG A 55 -1.84 2.84 -12.57
C ARG A 55 -2.50 2.58 -11.22
N MET A 56 -2.11 1.53 -10.51
CA MET A 56 -2.61 1.25 -9.17
C MET A 56 -2.16 2.32 -8.17
N ALA A 57 -0.91 2.80 -8.28
CA ALA A 57 -0.42 3.89 -7.45
C ALA A 57 -1.18 5.19 -7.69
N GLU A 58 -1.37 5.60 -8.95
CA GLU A 58 -2.19 6.76 -9.33
C GLU A 58 -3.61 6.66 -8.76
N HIS A 59 -4.24 5.49 -8.90
CA HIS A 59 -5.57 5.22 -8.35
C HIS A 59 -5.62 5.37 -6.83
N CYS A 60 -4.66 4.77 -6.13
CA CYS A 60 -4.58 4.83 -4.67
C CYS A 60 -4.36 6.26 -4.15
N GLU A 61 -3.49 7.04 -4.79
CA GLU A 61 -3.27 8.45 -4.40
C GLU A 61 -4.54 9.30 -4.59
N ALA A 62 -5.37 8.99 -5.59
CA ALA A 62 -6.63 9.70 -5.85
C ALA A 62 -7.75 9.39 -4.84
N LEU A 63 -7.58 8.39 -3.96
CA LEU A 63 -8.55 8.08 -2.89
C LEU A 63 -8.41 8.96 -1.65
N SER A 64 -7.36 9.79 -1.59
CA SER A 64 -7.08 10.71 -0.48
C SER A 64 -7.67 12.10 -0.77
N PRO A 65 -8.13 12.87 0.24
CA PRO A 65 -8.11 12.60 1.69
C PRO A 65 -9.16 11.59 2.16
N LEU A 66 -8.81 10.82 3.19
CA LEU A 66 -9.70 9.90 3.86
C LEU A 66 -10.56 10.63 4.89
N VAL A 67 -11.82 10.21 5.01
CA VAL A 67 -12.81 10.76 5.95
C VAL A 67 -13.35 9.64 6.85
N GLY A 68 -13.48 9.90 8.14
CA GLY A 68 -14.18 9.03 9.10
C GLY A 68 -13.30 8.56 10.26
N GLU A 69 -13.45 7.31 10.68
CA GLU A 69 -12.60 6.71 11.73
C GLU A 69 -11.33 6.11 11.12
N LEU A 70 -10.19 6.69 11.48
CA LEU A 70 -8.89 6.38 10.91
C LEU A 70 -7.95 5.78 11.96
N GLU A 71 -7.20 4.75 11.60
CA GLU A 71 -6.10 4.20 12.39
C GLU A 71 -4.78 4.60 11.72
N ALA A 72 -3.86 5.21 12.46
CA ALA A 72 -2.54 5.61 11.94
C ALA A 72 -1.41 4.89 12.69
N ASP A 73 -0.44 4.38 11.94
CA ASP A 73 0.72 3.65 12.46
C ASP A 73 1.89 3.66 11.45
N GLU A 74 3.09 3.32 11.89
CA GLU A 74 4.27 3.16 11.03
C GLU A 74 4.85 1.75 11.05
N SER A 75 5.36 1.31 9.91
CA SER A 75 6.15 0.09 9.80
C SER A 75 7.49 0.31 9.11
N TYR A 76 8.44 -0.56 9.44
CA TYR A 76 9.79 -0.53 8.90
C TYR A 76 10.01 -1.73 7.98
N PHE A 77 10.35 -1.45 6.73
CA PHE A 77 10.64 -2.43 5.70
C PHE A 77 12.14 -2.43 5.37
N GLY A 78 12.70 -3.59 5.02
CA GLY A 78 14.11 -3.70 4.65
C GLY A 78 14.83 -4.85 5.35
N PRO A 79 16.16 -4.96 5.18
CA PRO A 79 16.93 -6.12 5.62
C PRO A 79 16.80 -6.39 7.12
N ARG A 80 16.79 -7.68 7.47
CA ARG A 80 16.77 -8.14 8.87
C ARG A 80 18.06 -7.65 9.55
N ARG A 81 17.87 -6.96 10.69
CA ARG A 81 18.85 -6.32 11.59
C ARG A 81 20.34 -6.46 11.19
N VAL A 82 21.00 -5.33 10.91
CA VAL A 82 22.47 -5.25 10.88
C VAL A 82 23.00 -5.35 12.32
N ARG A 83 23.88 -6.31 12.58
CA ARG A 83 24.51 -6.54 13.90
C ARG A 83 25.38 -5.32 14.27
N GLY A 84 25.31 -4.83 15.51
CA GLY A 84 26.18 -3.76 16.02
C GLY A 84 25.56 -2.36 16.20
N LEU A 85 24.34 -2.09 15.72
CA LEU A 85 23.65 -0.81 15.95
C LEU A 85 22.63 -0.92 17.11
N ARG A 86 22.72 -0.02 18.11
CA ARG A 86 21.74 0.13 19.20
C ARG A 86 20.41 0.71 18.66
N GLY A 87 19.25 0.33 19.24
CA GLY A 87 17.90 0.75 18.80
C GLY A 87 17.18 -0.22 17.84
N ARG A 88 16.14 0.23 17.10
CA ARG A 88 15.32 -0.59 16.15
C ARG A 88 16.10 -1.14 14.93
N GLY A 89 17.43 -0.97 14.88
CA GLY A 89 18.28 -1.43 13.77
C GLY A 89 17.92 -0.79 12.42
N ALA A 90 17.61 0.51 12.43
CA ALA A 90 16.98 1.26 11.33
C ALA A 90 17.92 1.69 10.21
N GLY A 91 19.25 1.48 10.32
CA GLY A 91 20.26 2.10 9.46
C GLY A 91 20.16 1.87 7.94
N ARG A 92 19.21 1.05 7.46
CA ARG A 92 18.87 0.84 6.04
C ARG A 92 17.38 0.53 5.80
N LYS A 93 16.51 0.78 6.78
CA LYS A 93 15.09 0.44 6.66
C LYS A 93 14.32 1.60 6.04
N THR A 94 13.38 1.28 5.17
CA THR A 94 12.38 2.21 4.65
C THR A 94 11.26 2.31 5.67
N VAL A 95 10.99 3.51 6.16
CA VAL A 95 9.85 3.79 7.02
C VAL A 95 8.64 4.01 6.12
N VAL A 96 7.54 3.36 6.46
CA VAL A 96 6.26 3.50 5.77
C VAL A 96 5.22 3.89 6.79
N PHE A 97 4.54 4.99 6.53
CA PHE A 97 3.35 5.41 7.26
C PHE A 97 2.11 4.78 6.63
N GLY A 98 1.17 4.36 7.46
CA GLY A 98 -0.12 3.84 7.04
C GLY A 98 -1.26 4.61 7.71
N LEU A 99 -2.33 4.81 6.97
CA LEU A 99 -3.57 5.42 7.45
C LEU A 99 -4.73 4.55 6.98
N LEU A 100 -5.37 3.83 7.89
CA LEU A 100 -6.46 2.90 7.60
C LEU A 100 -7.79 3.53 7.99
N LYS A 101 -8.72 3.63 7.04
CA LYS A 101 -10.13 3.87 7.34
C LYS A 101 -10.79 2.55 7.72
N ARG A 102 -11.38 2.49 8.92
CA ARG A 102 -11.99 1.26 9.46
C ARG A 102 -13.06 0.71 8.53
N GLY A 103 -12.98 -0.60 8.26
CA GLY A 103 -13.94 -1.31 7.41
C GLY A 103 -13.83 -1.01 5.91
N ASP A 104 -12.92 -0.13 5.49
CA ASP A 104 -12.85 0.36 4.11
C ASP A 104 -11.45 0.11 3.52
N CYS A 105 -10.66 1.19 3.40
CA CYS A 105 -9.40 1.21 2.68
C CYS A 105 -8.23 1.69 3.55
N VAL A 106 -7.02 1.34 3.14
CA VAL A 106 -5.75 1.81 3.68
C VAL A 106 -5.06 2.71 2.66
N TYR A 107 -4.41 3.74 3.18
CA TYR A 107 -3.47 4.60 2.49
C TYR A 107 -2.06 4.35 3.02
N THR A 108 -1.05 4.31 2.15
CA THR A 108 0.35 4.16 2.56
C THR A 108 1.28 5.18 1.92
N GLU A 109 2.28 5.62 2.67
CA GLU A 109 3.27 6.58 2.19
C GLU A 109 4.67 6.23 2.72
N ILE A 110 5.70 6.36 1.87
CA ILE A 110 7.09 6.22 2.31
C ILE A 110 7.54 7.54 2.92
N VAL A 111 8.04 7.48 4.15
CA VAL A 111 8.41 8.68 4.92
C VAL A 111 9.91 8.68 5.21
N PRO A 112 10.55 9.87 5.28
CA PRO A 112 11.98 9.97 5.59
C PRO A 112 12.29 9.50 7.01
N ASP A 113 11.39 9.77 7.94
CA ASP A 113 11.49 9.39 9.34
C ASP A 113 10.10 9.21 9.96
N ALA A 114 10.08 8.54 11.11
CA ALA A 114 8.96 8.53 12.02
C ALA A 114 9.18 9.67 13.04
N SER A 115 9.20 10.93 12.61
CA SER A 115 9.16 12.07 13.54
C SER A 115 7.74 12.61 13.64
N LYS A 116 7.40 13.17 14.81
CA LYS A 116 6.10 13.82 15.05
C LYS A 116 5.74 14.81 13.93
N ARG A 117 6.70 15.66 13.54
CA ARG A 117 6.51 16.68 12.50
C ARG A 117 6.12 16.06 11.16
N THR A 118 6.84 15.04 10.72
CA THR A 118 6.59 14.35 9.45
C THR A 118 5.20 13.73 9.44
N LEU A 119 4.83 13.04 10.52
CA LEU A 119 3.58 12.30 10.60
C LEU A 119 2.36 13.21 10.73
N GLN A 120 2.46 14.27 11.53
CA GLN A 120 1.39 15.27 11.61
C GLN A 120 1.18 16.00 10.27
N ALA A 121 2.25 16.27 9.52
CA ALA A 121 2.14 16.88 8.20
C ALA A 121 1.40 15.97 7.21
N ILE A 122 1.71 14.66 7.21
CA ILE A 122 1.03 13.68 6.36
C ILE A 122 -0.43 13.53 6.77
N ILE A 123 -0.71 13.36 8.06
CA ILE A 123 -2.08 13.24 8.57
C ILE A 123 -2.93 14.44 8.13
N ARG A 124 -2.44 15.67 8.28
CA ARG A 124 -3.15 16.88 7.80
C ARG A 124 -3.41 16.90 6.30
N GLY A 125 -2.50 16.34 5.51
CA GLY A 125 -2.64 16.29 4.05
C GLY A 125 -3.52 15.15 3.54
N LYS A 126 -3.72 14.10 4.36
CA LYS A 126 -4.32 12.83 3.93
C LYS A 126 -5.57 12.43 4.70
N ALA A 127 -5.85 13.06 5.83
CA ALA A 127 -7.07 12.91 6.61
C ALA A 127 -7.85 14.22 6.63
N ASP A 128 -9.17 14.14 6.48
CA ASP A 128 -10.06 15.29 6.67
C ASP A 128 -10.12 15.68 8.14
N ILE A 129 -10.14 16.98 8.44
CA ILE A 129 -10.10 17.53 9.79
C ILE A 129 -11.25 17.06 10.70
N ALA A 130 -12.40 16.71 10.11
CA ALA A 130 -13.55 16.17 10.83
C ALA A 130 -13.38 14.69 11.24
N SER A 131 -12.30 14.03 10.81
CA SER A 131 -12.04 12.62 11.06
C SER A 131 -11.60 12.36 12.50
N VAL A 132 -11.90 11.15 12.97
CA VAL A 132 -11.46 10.64 14.27
C VAL A 132 -10.21 9.80 14.05
N ILE A 133 -9.10 10.17 14.70
CA ILE A 133 -7.83 9.45 14.54
C ILE A 133 -7.55 8.60 15.78
N HIS A 134 -7.29 7.32 15.53
CA HIS A 134 -6.83 6.33 16.50
C HIS A 134 -5.35 6.06 16.26
N THR A 135 -4.54 6.28 17.29
CA THR A 135 -3.10 5.98 17.24
C THR A 135 -2.69 5.19 18.47
N ASP A 136 -1.57 4.48 18.35
CA ASP A 136 -0.88 3.95 19.52
C ASP A 136 -0.32 5.06 20.40
N ARG A 137 -0.05 4.75 21.67
CA ARG A 137 0.60 5.64 22.66
C ARG A 137 2.05 6.03 22.33
N TRP A 138 2.44 6.07 21.06
CA TRP A 138 3.75 6.58 20.70
C TRP A 138 3.76 8.11 20.77
N ARG A 139 4.76 8.67 21.46
CA ARG A 139 4.92 10.11 21.70
C ARG A 139 4.95 10.96 20.41
N GLY A 140 5.23 10.33 19.27
CA GLY A 140 5.18 10.97 17.96
C GLY A 140 3.80 11.52 17.60
N TYR A 141 2.72 10.99 18.19
CA TYR A 141 1.34 11.42 17.98
C TYR A 141 0.83 12.40 19.05
N ASP A 142 1.66 12.74 20.04
CA ASP A 142 1.29 13.75 21.04
C ASP A 142 1.06 15.09 20.33
N GLY A 143 -0.04 15.79 20.60
CA GLY A 143 -0.36 17.09 19.98
C GLY A 143 -1.10 17.00 18.64
N LEU A 144 -1.74 15.87 18.31
CA LEU A 144 -2.71 15.81 17.20
C LEU A 144 -3.94 16.71 17.42
N VAL A 145 -4.30 16.97 18.69
CA VAL A 145 -5.36 17.91 19.07
C VAL A 145 -4.95 19.36 18.75
N ASP A 146 -3.69 19.73 19.03
CA ASP A 146 -3.14 21.08 18.75
C ASP A 146 -3.07 21.42 17.25
N VAL A 147 -3.25 20.42 16.39
CA VAL A 147 -3.12 20.53 14.94
C VAL A 147 -4.45 20.45 14.19
N GLY A 148 -5.57 20.53 14.90
CA GLY A 148 -6.93 20.69 14.36
C GLY A 148 -7.80 19.43 14.39
N PHE A 149 -7.29 18.30 14.86
CA PHE A 149 -8.10 17.08 15.02
C PHE A 149 -8.70 17.06 16.43
N ASP A 150 -9.88 17.66 16.58
CA ASP A 150 -10.59 17.80 17.85
C ASP A 150 -10.94 16.44 18.50
N LYS A 151 -10.95 15.35 17.72
CA LYS A 151 -11.26 13.98 18.18
C LYS A 151 -10.08 13.03 17.92
N HIS A 152 -9.11 13.03 18.83
CA HIS A 152 -7.97 12.09 18.84
C HIS A 152 -8.09 11.10 20.01
N PHE A 153 -8.10 9.80 19.71
CA PHE A 153 -8.14 8.73 20.72
C PHE A 153 -6.85 7.91 20.72
N ARG A 154 -6.32 7.60 21.91
CA ARG A 154 -5.07 6.84 22.09
C ARG A 154 -5.35 5.42 22.62
N VAL A 155 -4.72 4.41 22.01
CA VAL A 155 -4.79 3.00 22.46
C VAL A 155 -3.55 2.62 23.27
N SER A 156 -3.73 1.95 24.41
CA SER A 156 -2.65 1.55 25.34
C SER A 156 -2.20 0.09 25.14
N HIS A 157 -1.09 -0.14 24.43
CA HIS A 157 -0.55 -1.49 24.22
C HIS A 157 0.22 -2.10 25.41
N GLY A 158 0.48 -1.32 26.48
CA GLY A 158 1.32 -1.74 27.60
C GLY A 158 0.62 -2.47 28.75
N ALA A 159 -0.72 -2.57 28.72
CA ALA A 159 -1.52 -3.03 29.86
C ALA A 159 -2.47 -4.20 29.54
N ASN A 160 -2.22 -5.00 28.49
CA ASN A 160 -3.17 -6.01 27.98
C ASN A 160 -4.56 -5.45 27.62
N GLU A 161 -4.72 -4.13 27.52
CA GLU A 161 -5.94 -3.47 27.07
C GLU A 161 -5.96 -3.42 25.54
N PHE A 162 -6.12 -4.58 24.89
CA PHE A 162 -6.29 -4.68 23.42
C PHE A 162 -7.63 -4.07 22.94
N ALA A 163 -8.51 -3.70 23.86
CA ALA A 163 -9.72 -2.94 23.59
C ALA A 163 -10.14 -2.15 24.84
N ARG A 164 -10.21 -0.82 24.74
CA ARG A 164 -11.17 -0.03 25.53
C ARG A 164 -12.32 0.31 24.59
N GLY A 165 -13.26 -0.62 24.42
CA GLY A 165 -14.40 -0.45 23.50
C GLY A 165 -13.98 -0.37 22.03
N SER A 166 -14.48 0.62 21.29
CA SER A 166 -14.23 0.81 19.84
C SER A 166 -12.82 1.32 19.51
N VAL A 167 -11.96 1.58 20.50
CA VAL A 167 -10.63 2.20 20.31
C VAL A 167 -9.55 1.09 20.24
N HIS A 168 -9.15 0.70 19.02
CA HIS A 168 -8.07 -0.28 18.73
C HIS A 168 -7.29 0.06 17.44
N VAL A 169 -6.12 -0.52 17.19
CA VAL A 169 -5.37 -0.39 15.90
C VAL A 169 -5.23 -1.72 15.15
N ASN A 170 -6.06 -2.70 15.51
CA ASN A 170 -5.97 -4.07 14.99
C ASN A 170 -6.08 -4.14 13.46
N GLY A 171 -6.78 -3.17 12.84
CA GLY A 171 -6.94 -3.12 11.40
C GLY A 171 -5.61 -2.84 10.71
N ILE A 172 -4.90 -1.79 11.15
CA ILE A 172 -3.63 -1.40 10.51
C ILE A 172 -2.51 -2.39 10.81
N GLU A 173 -2.51 -3.04 11.98
CA GLU A 173 -1.60 -4.15 12.28
C GLU A 173 -1.81 -5.36 11.34
N SER A 174 -3.08 -5.68 11.05
CA SER A 174 -3.44 -6.71 10.08
C SER A 174 -2.92 -6.37 8.68
N PHE A 175 -3.05 -5.10 8.27
CA PHE A 175 -2.46 -4.61 7.03
C PHE A 175 -0.93 -4.78 7.02
N TRP A 176 -0.22 -4.43 8.08
CA TRP A 176 1.24 -4.60 8.14
C TRP A 176 1.66 -6.07 8.04
N SER A 177 0.90 -6.96 8.65
CA SER A 177 1.13 -8.41 8.55
C SER A 177 0.92 -8.93 7.13
N PHE A 178 -0.07 -8.41 6.41
CA PHE A 178 -0.24 -8.66 4.97
C PHE A 178 0.92 -8.10 4.15
N ALA A 179 1.28 -6.83 4.38
CA ALA A 179 2.28 -6.11 3.60
C ALA A 179 3.71 -6.65 3.80
N LYS A 180 4.05 -7.21 4.97
CA LYS A 180 5.38 -7.81 5.20
C LYS A 180 5.55 -9.19 4.59
N ARG A 181 4.46 -9.96 4.43
CA ARG A 181 4.52 -11.30 3.80
C ARG A 181 4.75 -11.21 2.30
N ARG A 182 4.16 -10.21 1.64
CA ARG A 182 4.17 -10.12 0.18
C ARG A 182 5.57 -9.92 -0.44
N PRO A 183 6.44 -9.00 0.02
CA PRO A 183 7.79 -8.85 -0.53
C PRO A 183 8.67 -10.10 -0.42
N ALA A 184 8.37 -11.01 0.52
CA ALA A 184 9.12 -12.25 0.69
C ALA A 184 8.98 -13.16 -0.53
N GLN A 185 7.85 -13.12 -1.25
CA GLN A 185 7.64 -13.91 -2.46
C GLN A 185 8.58 -13.53 -3.61
N PHE A 186 9.15 -12.32 -3.57
CA PHE A 186 10.05 -11.80 -4.60
C PHE A 186 11.53 -11.92 -4.23
N ASN A 187 11.87 -12.62 -3.12
CA ASN A 187 13.21 -12.60 -2.52
C ASN A 187 13.68 -11.17 -2.16
N GLY A 188 12.73 -10.30 -1.82
CA GLY A 188 12.96 -8.88 -1.61
C GLY A 188 12.61 -8.03 -2.83
N VAL A 189 12.47 -6.72 -2.60
CA VAL A 189 12.09 -5.77 -3.64
C VAL A 189 13.18 -4.69 -3.73
N PRO A 190 13.70 -4.36 -4.92
CA PRO A 190 14.64 -3.27 -5.08
C PRO A 190 14.08 -1.93 -4.58
N ARG A 191 14.91 -1.13 -3.92
CA ARG A 191 14.50 0.18 -3.36
C ARG A 191 13.84 1.09 -4.41
N LYS A 192 14.33 1.07 -5.65
CA LYS A 192 13.80 1.88 -6.77
C LYS A 192 12.35 1.56 -7.14
N THR A 193 11.88 0.34 -6.93
CA THR A 193 10.53 -0.11 -7.28
C THR A 193 9.67 -0.34 -6.05
N PHE A 194 10.24 -0.21 -4.85
CA PHE A 194 9.55 -0.47 -3.58
C PHE A 194 8.24 0.31 -3.45
N TYR A 195 8.23 1.59 -3.84
CA TYR A 195 7.00 2.41 -3.87
C TYR A 195 5.86 1.75 -4.67
N LEU A 196 6.16 1.26 -5.87
CA LEU A 196 5.16 0.60 -6.73
C LEU A 196 4.67 -0.72 -6.15
N HIS A 197 5.55 -1.49 -5.49
CA HIS A 197 5.14 -2.72 -4.80
C HIS A 197 4.31 -2.43 -3.54
N LEU A 198 4.63 -1.36 -2.82
CA LEU A 198 3.86 -0.89 -1.68
C LEU A 198 2.45 -0.49 -2.12
N LYS A 199 2.33 0.34 -3.17
CA LYS A 199 1.03 0.75 -3.72
C LYS A 199 0.23 -0.39 -4.32
N GLU A 200 0.88 -1.39 -4.94
CA GLU A 200 0.19 -2.61 -5.34
C GLU A 200 -0.39 -3.36 -4.13
N THR A 201 0.35 -3.39 -3.02
CA THR A 201 -0.09 -4.05 -1.78
C THR A 201 -1.26 -3.31 -1.14
N GLU A 202 -1.19 -1.97 -1.11
CA GLU A 202 -2.30 -1.08 -0.72
C GLU A 202 -3.56 -1.38 -1.54
N PHE A 203 -3.45 -1.37 -2.87
CA PHE A 203 -4.57 -1.66 -3.77
C PHE A 203 -5.12 -3.08 -3.53
N ARG A 204 -4.27 -4.11 -3.46
CA ARG A 204 -4.71 -5.48 -3.20
C ARG A 204 -5.46 -5.60 -1.88
N PHE A 205 -4.99 -4.91 -0.84
CA PHE A 205 -5.69 -4.89 0.44
C PHE A 205 -7.04 -4.19 0.33
N ASN A 206 -7.11 -3.03 -0.34
CA ASN A 206 -8.36 -2.28 -0.52
C ASN A 206 -9.41 -3.06 -1.32
N TYR A 207 -8.97 -3.88 -2.27
CA TYR A 207 -9.83 -4.71 -3.11
C TYR A 207 -9.88 -6.19 -2.66
N ARG A 208 -9.47 -6.51 -1.41
CA ARG A 208 -9.33 -7.90 -0.89
C ARG A 208 -10.62 -8.74 -0.94
N ASN A 209 -11.77 -8.08 -0.80
CA ASN A 209 -13.09 -8.72 -0.83
C ASN A 209 -13.75 -8.63 -2.22
N GLN A 210 -13.01 -8.20 -3.24
CA GLN A 210 -13.50 -8.02 -4.61
C GLN A 210 -12.74 -8.89 -5.59
N ASN A 211 -13.26 -9.00 -6.82
CA ASN A 211 -12.54 -9.65 -7.90
C ASN A 211 -11.45 -8.71 -8.46
N LEU A 212 -10.21 -8.91 -8.02
CA LEU A 212 -9.07 -8.06 -8.39
C LEU A 212 -8.85 -7.97 -9.90
N TYR A 213 -9.07 -9.06 -10.64
CA TYR A 213 -8.96 -9.07 -12.10
C TYR A 213 -9.98 -8.12 -12.74
N LYS A 214 -11.24 -8.15 -12.30
CA LYS A 214 -12.27 -7.21 -12.77
C LYS A 214 -11.95 -5.76 -12.39
N ALA A 215 -11.49 -5.53 -11.16
CA ALA A 215 -11.08 -4.19 -10.70
C ALA A 215 -9.94 -3.62 -11.57
N LEU A 216 -8.91 -4.43 -11.87
CA LEU A 216 -7.80 -4.03 -12.74
C LEU A 216 -8.26 -3.77 -14.17
N LEU A 217 -9.14 -4.59 -14.74
CA LEU A 217 -9.67 -4.31 -16.08
C LEU A 217 -10.46 -2.99 -16.13
N SER A 218 -11.24 -2.69 -15.09
CA SER A 218 -11.97 -1.42 -14.98
C SER A 218 -10.99 -0.24 -14.92
N LEU A 219 -9.97 -0.35 -14.05
CA LEU A 219 -8.92 0.66 -13.92
C LEU A 219 -8.19 0.91 -15.26
N LEU A 220 -7.76 -0.16 -15.93
CA LEU A 220 -7.01 -0.08 -17.18
C LEU A 220 -7.87 0.31 -18.38
N ARG A 221 -9.19 0.16 -18.30
CA ARG A 221 -10.11 0.68 -19.33
C ARG A 221 -10.17 2.20 -19.28
N ASN A 222 -10.25 2.76 -18.07
CA ASN A 222 -10.29 4.20 -17.85
C ASN A 222 -8.90 4.83 -18.06
N ASN A 223 -7.85 4.14 -17.62
CA ASN A 223 -6.46 4.60 -17.73
C ASN A 223 -5.55 3.54 -18.38
N PRO A 224 -5.62 3.38 -19.72
CA PRO A 224 -4.80 2.41 -20.44
C PRO A 224 -3.29 2.58 -20.23
N LEU A 225 -2.55 1.47 -20.39
CA LEU A 225 -1.07 1.45 -20.39
C LEU A 225 -0.47 2.05 -21.67
#